data_AF-A0A937MA47-F1
#
_entry.id   AF-A0A937MA47-F1
#
_cell.length_a   1.000
_cell.length_b   1.000
_cell.length_c   1.000
_cell.angle_alpha   90.00
_cell.angle_beta   90.00
_cell.angle_gamma   90.00
#
_symmetry.space_group_name_H-M   'P 1'
#
loop_
_entity.id
_entity.type
_entity.pdbx_description
1 polymer ?
#
loop_
_entity_poly.entity_id
_entity_poly.type
_entity_poly.pdbx_seq_one_letter_code
_entity_poly.pdbx_strand_id
1 'polypeptide(L)'
;MNETMKKNANVRHISIWKAVCGAFLVASLVSLSAPLEARAPTDLGSRSTIKSDPLVERIQKALSTLKLYRGSIHGRMNEATRDAIRRYQKSAGFEVNGRVSAELADHMETGRKVDSLLQKLERTREENSEAARRALLSNPATKALIETDPSEAADPTRDFSACFQNPTVACLLAESSESAKAVAKDELRDWALGEILVVQARAGLAGAAMGSARRIGDPRLIMVALRDIAEAMAKAGRVADAVEAASIIPDPEKQAEAFAAIAEALLRCDATVLAAALEQLNEAIGRIGKRSRRVPLICRRAAILAQSGAVEDAEREIERAETLSRNLVGRLDRETASRHVALALAEMGKPDRALEVLGKAKRDGDHTPVLVAAAKAQAEAGEPDRALETASAIETARYRAVVLSRIALAEAKAGNAERAAATIRSAYEKVAKIELPFARDFANSRISLALANISRQAQTGGFARAIHKTGEIADNRLRAHTLWALAADQRRAGDEAGAAATRELALVATAEMKSPFSRVWMFGDIGIRHAALKETQSGWAAFADGMKLASEIRNAWARARAFGRMAATMIELTEPPSCRPRNAE
;
A
#
# COMPACT_ATOMS: atom_id res chain seq x y z
N MET A 1 -13.92 1.08 17.02
CA MET A 1 -12.83 0.09 16.80
C MET A 1 -12.58 -0.24 15.32
N ASN A 2 -13.48 0.12 14.38
CA ASN A 2 -13.28 -0.06 12.92
C ASN A 2 -12.60 1.13 12.19
N GLU A 3 -12.53 2.33 12.79
CA GLU A 3 -11.90 3.51 12.14
C GLU A 3 -10.38 3.62 12.33
N THR A 4 -9.81 2.97 13.35
CA THR A 4 -8.36 2.97 13.61
C THR A 4 -7.56 2.05 12.68
N MET A 5 -8.21 1.06 12.06
CA MET A 5 -7.57 0.13 11.10
C MET A 5 -7.28 0.78 9.74
N LYS A 6 -8.07 1.77 9.31
CA LYS A 6 -7.85 2.48 8.03
C LYS A 6 -6.65 3.44 8.05
N LYS A 7 -6.16 3.84 9.22
CA LYS A 7 -5.15 4.92 9.35
C LYS A 7 -3.69 4.44 9.39
N ASN A 8 -3.42 3.16 9.66
CA ASN A 8 -2.05 2.64 9.86
C ASN A 8 -1.42 1.93 8.66
N ALA A 9 -2.06 1.93 7.48
CA ALA A 9 -1.58 1.21 6.29
C ALA A 9 -0.56 1.99 5.42
N ASN A 10 -0.07 3.15 5.86
CA ASN A 10 0.88 3.97 5.11
C ASN A 10 2.24 4.01 5.81
N VAL A 11 3.18 3.20 5.30
CA VAL A 11 4.57 3.51 4.95
C VAL A 11 5.30 2.16 4.79
N ARG A 12 5.67 1.88 3.52
CA ARG A 12 6.45 0.72 3.01
C ARG A 12 5.77 -0.67 3.01
N HIS A 13 4.88 -0.89 2.04
CA HIS A 13 4.74 -2.12 1.23
C HIS A 13 3.82 -1.74 0.04
N ILE A 14 4.39 -1.36 -1.10
CA ILE A 14 3.64 -0.88 -2.30
C ILE A 14 3.22 -2.04 -3.23
N SER A 15 3.43 -3.29 -2.85
CA SER A 15 3.21 -4.44 -3.76
C SER A 15 1.85 -5.13 -3.62
N ILE A 16 0.96 -4.72 -2.70
CA ILE A 16 -0.27 -5.50 -2.37
C ILE A 16 -1.58 -4.76 -2.71
N TRP A 17 -1.57 -3.49 -3.13
CA TRP A 17 -2.83 -2.70 -3.29
C TRP A 17 -3.02 -1.98 -4.64
N LYS A 18 -2.54 -2.54 -5.75
CA LYS A 18 -2.79 -1.99 -7.11
C LYS A 18 -4.06 -2.50 -7.81
N ALA A 19 -4.93 -3.29 -7.16
CA ALA A 19 -6.06 -3.94 -7.84
C ALA A 19 -7.48 -3.45 -7.47
N VAL A 20 -7.68 -2.57 -6.49
CA VAL A 20 -9.05 -2.14 -6.11
C VAL A 20 -9.05 -0.68 -5.65
N CYS A 21 -9.39 0.25 -6.55
CA CYS A 21 -10.08 1.52 -6.26
C CYS A 21 -10.21 2.34 -7.54
N GLY A 22 -11.19 1.98 -8.38
CA GLY A 22 -11.70 2.83 -9.45
C GLY A 22 -13.06 3.40 -9.03
N ALA A 23 -13.20 4.72 -9.19
CA ALA A 23 -14.43 5.53 -9.13
C ALA A 23 -15.15 5.66 -7.77
N PHE A 24 -15.34 6.90 -7.30
CA PHE A 24 -16.69 7.44 -7.04
C PHE A 24 -16.65 8.98 -7.01
N LEU A 25 -17.59 9.55 -7.77
CA LEU A 25 -17.80 10.97 -8.05
C LEU A 25 -18.73 11.60 -7.00
N VAL A 26 -18.53 12.90 -6.82
CA VAL A 26 -19.23 13.84 -5.93
C VAL A 26 -20.66 14.11 -6.42
N ALA A 27 -21.61 14.26 -5.49
CA ALA A 27 -22.80 15.07 -5.71
C ALA A 27 -23.22 15.75 -4.39
N SER A 28 -22.98 17.06 -4.32
CA SER A 28 -23.56 17.97 -3.33
C SER A 28 -24.93 18.42 -3.82
N LEU A 29 -25.96 18.45 -2.97
CA LEU A 29 -27.12 19.30 -3.18
C LEU A 29 -27.64 19.89 -1.87
N VAL A 30 -27.92 21.19 -1.98
CA VAL A 30 -28.32 22.18 -0.98
C VAL A 30 -29.75 21.92 -0.51
N SER A 31 -30.00 22.03 0.80
CA SER A 31 -31.34 22.05 1.39
C SER A 31 -31.87 23.50 1.45
N LEU A 32 -33.11 23.72 1.00
CA LEU A 32 -33.87 24.93 1.29
C LEU A 32 -35.16 24.55 2.04
N SER A 33 -35.30 25.10 3.24
CA SER A 33 -36.49 25.25 4.09
C SER A 33 -37.59 26.05 3.34
N ALA A 34 -38.90 26.08 3.62
CA ALA A 34 -39.69 25.89 4.84
C ALA A 34 -41.22 25.73 4.45
N PRO A 35 -42.24 26.02 5.30
CA PRO A 35 -43.28 25.06 5.72
C PRO A 35 -44.70 25.39 5.19
N LEU A 36 -45.69 24.53 5.46
CA LEU A 36 -47.09 24.95 5.56
C LEU A 36 -47.95 23.95 6.36
N GLU A 37 -48.66 24.52 7.33
CA GLU A 37 -49.58 23.90 8.28
C GLU A 37 -50.98 23.65 7.70
N ALA A 38 -51.58 22.58 8.25
CA ALA A 38 -52.95 22.45 8.74
C ALA A 38 -54.18 22.27 7.81
N ARG A 39 -54.87 21.16 8.17
CA ARG A 39 -56.32 20.90 8.30
C ARG A 39 -57.12 20.32 7.12
N ALA A 40 -57.61 19.10 7.40
CA ALA A 40 -58.80 18.42 6.87
C ALA A 40 -60.05 18.86 7.70
N PRO A 41 -61.32 18.40 7.46
CA PRO A 41 -61.69 17.23 6.63
C PRO A 41 -63.03 17.26 5.84
N THR A 42 -63.18 16.19 5.02
CA THR A 42 -64.43 15.50 4.55
C THR A 42 -65.36 16.28 3.60
N ASP A 43 -65.83 15.76 2.46
CA ASP A 43 -66.63 14.52 2.32
C ASP A 43 -66.85 14.05 0.85
N LEU A 44 -67.25 12.77 0.71
CA LEU A 44 -67.96 12.06 -0.39
C LEU A 44 -67.37 11.96 -1.83
N GLY A 45 -66.97 10.72 -2.17
CA GLY A 45 -67.52 9.99 -3.31
C GLY A 45 -67.05 10.33 -4.73
N SER A 46 -65.97 9.69 -5.20
CA SER A 46 -65.90 9.28 -6.62
C SER A 46 -65.04 8.01 -6.80
N ARG A 47 -65.56 7.06 -7.58
CA ARG A 47 -64.82 5.89 -8.08
C ARG A 47 -63.73 6.38 -9.04
N SER A 48 -62.55 6.70 -8.50
CA SER A 48 -61.33 6.92 -9.27
C SER A 48 -60.70 5.57 -9.60
N THR A 49 -60.59 5.25 -10.88
CA THR A 49 -59.71 4.19 -11.36
C THR A 49 -58.28 4.48 -10.90
N ILE A 50 -57.86 3.81 -9.81
CA ILE A 50 -56.60 4.07 -9.12
C ILE A 50 -55.43 3.77 -10.06
N LYS A 51 -54.86 4.85 -10.62
CA LYS A 51 -53.66 4.89 -11.45
C LYS A 51 -52.49 4.35 -10.62
N SER A 52 -51.72 3.41 -11.17
CA SER A 52 -50.51 2.88 -10.53
C SER A 52 -49.49 4.00 -10.32
N ASP A 53 -48.94 4.10 -9.12
CA ASP A 53 -47.85 5.01 -8.77
C ASP A 53 -46.50 4.31 -9.02
N PRO A 54 -45.66 4.83 -9.94
CA PRO A 54 -44.35 4.28 -10.23
C PRO A 54 -43.42 4.20 -9.00
N LEU A 55 -43.53 5.14 -8.05
CA LEU A 55 -42.73 5.13 -6.83
C LEU A 55 -43.14 4.00 -5.89
N VAL A 56 -44.45 3.78 -5.74
CA VAL A 56 -44.97 2.64 -4.97
C VAL A 56 -44.57 1.32 -5.62
N GLU A 57 -44.59 1.24 -6.96
CA GLU A 57 -44.15 0.05 -7.68
C GLU A 57 -42.66 -0.23 -7.47
N ARG A 58 -41.80 0.80 -7.52
CA ARG A 58 -40.37 0.70 -7.20
C ARG A 58 -40.14 0.16 -5.79
N ILE A 59 -40.87 0.70 -4.80
CA ILE A 59 -40.76 0.27 -3.40
C ILE A 59 -41.30 -1.15 -3.20
N GLN A 60 -42.41 -1.53 -3.85
CA GLN A 60 -42.93 -2.90 -3.82
C GLN A 60 -41.94 -3.90 -4.43
N LYS A 61 -41.29 -3.56 -5.56
CA LYS A 61 -40.22 -4.38 -6.17
C LYS A 61 -39.05 -4.56 -5.20
N ALA A 62 -38.60 -3.47 -4.58
CA ALA A 62 -37.48 -3.50 -3.65
C ALA A 62 -37.79 -4.31 -2.38
N LEU A 63 -38.96 -4.09 -1.76
CA LEU A 63 -39.42 -4.82 -0.56
C LEU A 63 -39.67 -6.30 -0.84
N SER A 64 -40.16 -6.65 -2.03
CA SER A 64 -40.35 -8.04 -2.45
C SER A 64 -39.01 -8.77 -2.57
N THR A 65 -38.02 -8.12 -3.17
CA THR A 65 -36.64 -8.65 -3.29
C THR A 65 -35.99 -8.84 -1.92
N LEU A 66 -36.22 -7.90 -0.98
CA LEU A 66 -35.77 -8.00 0.42
C LEU A 66 -36.57 -9.02 1.26
N LYS A 67 -37.53 -9.73 0.66
CA LYS A 67 -38.44 -10.68 1.33
C LYS A 67 -39.27 -10.07 2.47
N LEU A 68 -39.40 -8.74 2.48
CA LEU A 68 -40.20 -7.97 3.44
C LEU A 68 -41.66 -7.77 2.98
N TYR A 69 -41.93 -8.00 1.69
CA TYR A 69 -43.26 -7.91 1.08
C TYR A 69 -43.53 -9.16 0.23
N ARG A 70 -44.69 -9.79 0.42
CA ARG A 70 -45.12 -10.99 -0.35
C ARG A 70 -46.34 -10.74 -1.24
N GLY A 71 -46.83 -9.50 -1.29
CA GLY A 71 -47.98 -9.14 -2.10
C GLY A 71 -47.62 -8.87 -3.56
N SER A 72 -48.64 -8.66 -4.40
CA SER A 72 -48.47 -8.33 -5.81
C SER A 72 -47.82 -6.95 -6.00
N ILE A 73 -46.96 -6.85 -7.01
CA ILE A 73 -46.32 -5.60 -7.43
C ILE A 73 -47.24 -4.96 -8.47
N HIS A 74 -48.06 -4.02 -8.04
CA HIS A 74 -49.06 -3.36 -8.89
C HIS A 74 -49.02 -1.83 -8.80
N GLY A 75 -48.03 -1.27 -8.09
CA GLY A 75 -47.86 0.17 -7.92
C GLY A 75 -49.00 0.83 -7.15
N ARG A 76 -49.72 0.08 -6.30
CA ARG A 76 -50.81 0.63 -5.48
C ARG A 76 -50.48 0.44 -4.01
N MET A 77 -50.70 1.49 -3.23
CA MET A 77 -50.48 1.43 -1.80
C MET A 77 -51.57 0.57 -1.16
N ASN A 78 -51.17 -0.44 -0.38
CA ASN A 78 -52.05 -1.25 0.45
C ASN A 78 -51.47 -1.37 1.86
N GLU A 79 -52.25 -1.88 2.81
CA GLU A 79 -51.84 -2.09 4.20
C GLU A 79 -50.54 -2.92 4.27
N ALA A 80 -50.47 -3.99 3.47
CA ALA A 80 -49.30 -4.87 3.41
C ALA A 80 -48.02 -4.16 2.95
N THR A 81 -48.12 -3.24 1.98
CA THR A 81 -47.00 -2.42 1.49
C THR A 81 -46.59 -1.41 2.57
N ARG A 82 -47.57 -0.77 3.23
CA ARG A 82 -47.32 0.19 4.31
C ARG A 82 -46.61 -0.47 5.49
N ASP A 83 -47.02 -1.68 5.87
CA ASP A 83 -46.38 -2.44 6.94
C ASP A 83 -44.98 -2.92 6.57
N ALA A 84 -44.77 -3.34 5.31
CA ALA A 84 -43.45 -3.68 4.81
C ALA A 84 -42.51 -2.45 4.80
N ILE A 85 -43.02 -1.27 4.44
CA ILE A 85 -42.29 0.00 4.52
C ILE A 85 -41.90 0.32 5.96
N ARG A 86 -42.83 0.22 6.92
CA ARG A 86 -42.54 0.48 8.35
C ARG A 86 -41.46 -0.45 8.88
N ARG A 87 -41.50 -1.74 8.52
CA ARG A 87 -40.46 -2.72 8.90
C ARG A 87 -39.09 -2.31 8.35
N TYR A 88 -39.02 -1.94 7.07
CA TYR A 88 -37.78 -1.50 6.45
C TYR A 88 -37.26 -0.21 7.08
N GLN A 89 -38.12 0.81 7.23
CA GLN A 89 -37.76 2.09 7.85
C GLN A 89 -37.16 1.88 9.24
N LYS A 90 -37.78 1.02 10.05
CA LYS A 90 -37.28 0.64 11.38
C LYS A 90 -35.89 -0.02 11.30
N SER A 91 -35.69 -0.96 10.38
CA SER A 91 -34.38 -1.63 10.24
C SER A 91 -33.28 -0.73 9.68
N ALA A 92 -33.65 0.25 8.87
CA ALA A 92 -32.73 1.16 8.18
C ALA A 92 -32.51 2.49 8.93
N GLY A 93 -33.13 2.69 10.10
CA GLY A 93 -33.00 3.90 10.90
C GLY A 93 -33.72 5.14 10.34
N PHE A 94 -34.71 4.96 9.47
CA PHE A 94 -35.58 6.02 8.98
C PHE A 94 -36.74 6.29 9.97
N GLU A 95 -37.35 7.47 9.86
CA GLU A 95 -38.61 7.76 10.55
C GLU A 95 -39.69 6.75 10.13
N VAL A 96 -40.29 6.06 11.11
CA VAL A 96 -41.25 4.97 10.88
C VAL A 96 -42.65 5.55 10.65
N ASN A 97 -42.89 6.07 9.46
CA ASN A 97 -44.17 6.70 9.09
C ASN A 97 -44.97 5.89 8.06
N GLY A 98 -44.39 4.83 7.47
CA GLY A 98 -45.04 4.00 6.45
C GLY A 98 -45.27 4.69 5.11
N ARG A 99 -44.69 5.87 4.90
CA ARG A 99 -44.84 6.67 3.67
C ARG A 99 -43.78 6.31 2.65
N VAL A 100 -44.15 6.43 1.38
CA VAL A 100 -43.21 6.31 0.26
C VAL A 100 -42.49 7.63 0.03
N SER A 101 -41.21 7.56 -0.28
CA SER A 101 -40.40 8.70 -0.73
C SER A 101 -39.36 8.22 -1.75
N ALA A 102 -38.90 9.14 -2.60
CA ALA A 102 -37.83 8.85 -3.55
C ALA A 102 -36.54 8.41 -2.82
N GLU A 103 -36.19 9.10 -1.74
CA GLU A 103 -35.05 8.78 -0.88
C GLU A 103 -35.13 7.34 -0.31
N LEU A 104 -36.31 6.92 0.15
CA LEU A 104 -36.51 5.56 0.66
C LEU A 104 -36.32 4.51 -0.44
N ALA A 105 -36.88 4.76 -1.63
CA ALA A 105 -36.70 3.89 -2.79
C ALA A 105 -35.22 3.80 -3.21
N ASP A 106 -34.54 4.94 -3.30
CA ASP A 106 -33.12 5.02 -3.66
C ASP A 106 -32.21 4.34 -2.63
N HIS A 107 -32.54 4.45 -1.33
CA HIS A 107 -31.84 3.74 -0.26
C HIS A 107 -31.99 2.22 -0.39
N MET A 108 -33.22 1.72 -0.62
CA MET A 108 -33.46 0.29 -0.86
C MET A 108 -32.76 -0.21 -2.12
N GLU A 109 -32.77 0.57 -3.20
CA GLU A 109 -32.09 0.23 -4.46
C GLU A 109 -30.57 0.23 -4.31
N THR A 110 -30.01 1.18 -3.56
CA THR A 110 -28.58 1.27 -3.27
C THR A 110 -28.13 0.13 -2.37
N GLY A 111 -28.85 -0.17 -1.29
CA GLY A 111 -28.58 -1.33 -0.43
C GLY A 111 -28.53 -2.63 -1.23
N ARG A 112 -29.50 -2.85 -2.13
CA ARG A 112 -29.49 -4.02 -3.04
C ARG A 112 -28.30 -4.06 -3.97
N LYS A 113 -27.91 -2.92 -4.56
CA LYS A 113 -26.71 -2.84 -5.43
C LYS A 113 -25.45 -3.20 -4.64
N VAL A 114 -25.34 -2.71 -3.40
CA VAL A 114 -24.23 -3.04 -2.49
C VAL A 114 -24.24 -4.52 -2.16
N ASP A 115 -25.39 -5.09 -1.74
CA ASP A 115 -25.50 -6.51 -1.41
C ASP A 115 -25.18 -7.42 -2.60
N SER A 116 -25.69 -7.10 -3.78
CA SER A 116 -25.37 -7.84 -5.02
C SER A 116 -23.88 -7.75 -5.37
N LEU A 117 -23.26 -6.57 -5.17
CA LEU A 117 -21.82 -6.41 -5.36
C LEU A 117 -21.04 -7.23 -4.34
N LEU A 118 -21.41 -7.22 -3.06
CA LEU A 118 -20.77 -8.01 -2.01
C LEU A 118 -20.88 -9.52 -2.28
N GLN A 119 -22.05 -10.01 -2.69
CA GLN A 119 -22.23 -11.41 -3.09
C GLN A 119 -21.37 -11.77 -4.30
N LYS A 120 -21.30 -10.89 -5.30
CA LYS A 120 -20.44 -11.10 -6.47
C LYS A 120 -18.97 -11.12 -6.07
N LEU A 121 -18.55 -10.25 -5.15
CA LEU A 121 -17.18 -10.21 -4.63
C LEU A 121 -16.84 -11.49 -3.85
N GLU A 122 -17.75 -11.97 -3.01
CA GLU A 122 -17.53 -13.21 -2.25
C GLU A 122 -17.45 -14.43 -3.17
N ARG A 123 -18.36 -14.56 -4.15
CA ARG A 123 -18.26 -15.63 -5.15
C ARG A 123 -16.95 -15.57 -5.93
N THR A 124 -16.54 -14.36 -6.34
CA THR A 124 -15.26 -14.17 -7.03
C THR A 124 -14.08 -14.52 -6.12
N ARG A 125 -14.17 -14.24 -4.81
CA ARG A 125 -13.17 -14.60 -3.82
C ARG A 125 -13.03 -16.12 -3.73
N GLU A 126 -14.15 -16.83 -3.55
CA GLU A 126 -14.21 -18.30 -3.47
C GLU A 126 -13.67 -18.96 -4.74
N GLU A 127 -14.11 -18.51 -5.92
CA GLU A 127 -13.63 -19.00 -7.22
C GLU A 127 -12.12 -18.85 -7.35
N ASN A 128 -11.58 -17.69 -6.98
CA ASN A 128 -10.15 -17.43 -7.00
C ASN A 128 -9.38 -18.26 -5.96
N SER A 129 -9.95 -18.46 -4.77
CA SER A 129 -9.34 -19.29 -3.73
C SER A 129 -9.24 -20.75 -4.16
N GLU A 130 -10.30 -21.28 -4.78
CA GLU A 130 -10.30 -22.65 -5.28
C GLU A 130 -9.38 -22.81 -6.49
N ALA A 131 -9.30 -21.80 -7.37
CA ALA A 131 -8.31 -21.78 -8.45
C ALA A 131 -6.87 -21.83 -7.93
N ALA A 132 -6.55 -21.00 -6.91
CA ALA A 132 -5.25 -21.01 -6.25
C ALA A 132 -4.95 -22.36 -5.58
N ARG A 133 -5.93 -22.94 -4.88
CA ARG A 133 -5.81 -24.26 -4.26
C ARG A 133 -5.51 -25.35 -5.28
N ARG A 134 -6.25 -25.40 -6.39
CA ARG A 134 -6.00 -26.37 -7.47
C ARG A 134 -4.61 -26.19 -8.10
N ALA A 135 -4.16 -24.95 -8.28
CA ALA A 135 -2.81 -24.68 -8.78
C ALA A 135 -1.74 -25.16 -7.79
N LEU A 136 -1.91 -24.93 -6.48
CA LEU A 136 -0.98 -25.43 -5.46
C LEU A 136 -0.98 -26.96 -5.35
N LEU A 137 -2.11 -27.63 -5.57
CA LEU A 137 -2.19 -29.10 -5.59
C LEU A 137 -1.52 -29.73 -6.80
N SER A 138 -1.40 -29.02 -7.93
CA SER A 138 -0.83 -29.57 -9.16
C SER A 138 0.69 -29.71 -9.14
N ASN A 139 1.37 -29.08 -8.18
CA ASN A 139 2.81 -29.19 -8.00
C ASN A 139 3.13 -29.91 -6.66
N PRO A 140 3.86 -31.05 -6.68
CA PRO A 140 4.21 -31.80 -5.47
C PRO A 140 4.88 -30.96 -4.37
N ALA A 141 5.72 -29.99 -4.73
CA ALA A 141 6.44 -29.16 -3.77
C ALA A 141 5.50 -28.21 -2.99
N THR A 142 4.45 -27.71 -3.64
CA THR A 142 3.45 -26.83 -2.99
C THR A 142 2.30 -27.60 -2.37
N LYS A 143 2.07 -28.84 -2.80
CA LYS A 143 1.02 -29.72 -2.27
C LYS A 143 1.16 -29.92 -0.75
N ALA A 144 2.39 -30.12 -0.26
CA ALA A 144 2.67 -30.27 1.17
C ALA A 144 2.31 -29.02 2.02
N LEU A 145 2.16 -27.85 1.39
CA LEU A 145 1.79 -26.61 2.10
C LEU A 145 0.30 -26.51 2.39
N ILE A 146 -0.54 -27.34 1.76
CA ILE A 146 -2.01 -27.25 1.82
C ILE A 146 -2.71 -28.55 2.25
N GLU A 147 -1.98 -29.66 2.38
CA GLU A 147 -2.55 -30.93 2.83
C GLU A 147 -2.68 -31.05 4.35
N THR A 148 -1.90 -30.28 5.11
CA THR A 148 -1.97 -30.28 6.59
C THR A 148 -2.94 -29.22 7.08
N ASP A 149 -3.61 -29.49 8.20
CA ASP A 149 -4.39 -28.47 8.91
C ASP A 149 -3.47 -27.27 9.24
N PRO A 150 -3.79 -26.05 8.77
CA PRO A 150 -3.01 -24.86 9.10
C PRO A 150 -3.12 -24.45 10.57
N SER A 151 -4.12 -24.97 11.30
CA SER A 151 -4.38 -24.67 12.70
C SER A 151 -3.42 -25.42 13.62
N GLU A 152 -2.50 -24.68 14.24
CA GLU A 152 -1.63 -25.17 15.30
C GLU A 152 -1.81 -24.30 16.54
N ALA A 153 -2.09 -24.93 17.69
CA ALA A 153 -2.26 -24.21 18.94
C ALA A 153 -0.90 -23.64 19.43
N ALA A 154 -0.93 -22.40 19.91
CA ALA A 154 0.24 -21.83 20.58
C ALA A 154 0.52 -22.57 21.89
N ASP A 155 1.80 -22.79 22.20
CA ASP A 155 2.20 -23.32 23.50
C ASP A 155 1.90 -22.27 24.61
N PRO A 156 1.01 -22.56 25.57
CA PRO A 156 0.71 -21.64 26.67
C PRO A 156 1.80 -21.63 27.75
N THR A 157 2.71 -22.61 27.75
CA THR A 157 3.79 -22.77 28.75
C THR A 157 5.11 -22.15 28.30
N ARG A 158 5.17 -21.60 27.08
CA ARG A 158 6.39 -21.02 26.51
C ARG A 158 6.97 -19.90 27.39
N ASP A 159 8.27 -19.95 27.63
CA ASP A 159 9.02 -18.92 28.34
C ASP A 159 10.11 -18.32 27.45
N PHE A 160 9.95 -17.04 27.11
CA PHE A 160 10.92 -16.27 26.32
C PHE A 160 11.71 -15.27 27.17
N SER A 161 11.68 -15.37 28.50
CA SER A 161 12.36 -14.43 29.39
C SER A 161 13.87 -14.36 29.13
N ALA A 162 14.51 -15.52 28.88
CA ALA A 162 15.92 -15.59 28.50
C ALA A 162 16.20 -14.93 27.14
N CYS A 163 15.29 -15.07 26.17
CA CYS A 163 15.39 -14.40 24.87
C CYS A 163 15.36 -12.87 25.02
N PHE A 164 14.62 -12.32 25.98
CA PHE A 164 14.56 -10.86 26.16
C PHE A 164 15.82 -10.30 26.83
N GLN A 165 16.51 -11.10 27.64
CA GLN A 165 17.79 -10.70 28.25
C GLN A 165 18.94 -10.73 27.24
N ASN A 166 18.97 -11.72 26.36
CA ASN A 166 19.96 -11.85 25.31
C ASN A 166 19.30 -12.16 23.96
N PRO A 167 18.78 -11.13 23.26
CA PRO A 167 18.01 -11.35 22.04
C PRO A 167 18.88 -11.85 20.90
N THR A 168 18.36 -12.84 20.19
CA THR A 168 18.90 -13.34 18.92
C THR A 168 17.81 -13.32 17.86
N VAL A 169 18.18 -13.24 16.58
CA VAL A 169 17.21 -13.29 15.46
C VAL A 169 16.33 -14.54 15.56
N ALA A 170 16.92 -15.70 15.86
CA ALA A 170 16.20 -16.96 15.99
C ALA A 170 15.17 -16.95 17.13
N CYS A 171 15.55 -16.47 18.33
CA CYS A 171 14.63 -16.49 19.46
C CYS A 171 13.48 -15.47 19.30
N LEU A 172 13.76 -14.30 18.70
CA LEU A 172 12.73 -13.30 18.41
C LEU A 172 11.73 -13.82 17.37
N LEU A 173 12.20 -14.54 16.33
CA LEU A 173 11.33 -15.15 15.33
C LEU A 173 10.55 -16.35 15.87
N ALA A 174 11.11 -17.10 16.82
CA ALA A 174 10.39 -18.15 17.53
C ALA A 174 9.23 -17.57 18.34
N GLU A 175 9.45 -16.54 19.17
CA GLU A 175 8.37 -15.88 19.92
C GLU A 175 7.34 -15.23 18.99
N SER A 176 7.81 -14.65 17.88
CA SER A 176 6.95 -14.08 16.86
C SER A 176 6.00 -15.12 16.26
N SER A 177 6.53 -16.30 15.90
CA SER A 177 5.78 -17.41 15.33
C SER A 177 4.81 -18.04 16.34
N GLU A 178 5.26 -18.27 17.58
CA GLU A 178 4.40 -18.79 18.65
C GLU A 178 3.27 -17.82 19.01
N SER A 179 3.54 -16.52 19.01
CA SER A 179 2.50 -15.51 19.20
C SER A 179 1.50 -15.45 18.04
N ALA A 180 1.94 -15.73 16.80
CA ALA A 180 1.04 -15.79 15.64
C ALA A 180 0.03 -16.94 15.75
N LYS A 181 0.45 -18.11 16.27
CA LYS A 181 -0.45 -19.25 16.54
C LYS A 181 -1.59 -18.90 17.50
N ALA A 182 -1.36 -17.96 18.43
CA ALA A 182 -2.36 -17.51 19.39
C ALA A 182 -3.36 -16.48 18.82
N VAL A 183 -3.26 -16.12 17.53
CA VAL A 183 -4.18 -15.17 16.89
C VAL A 183 -5.45 -15.88 16.43
N ALA A 184 -6.56 -15.56 17.09
CA ALA A 184 -7.85 -16.22 16.88
C ALA A 184 -8.51 -15.93 15.52
N LYS A 185 -8.27 -14.75 14.93
CA LYS A 185 -8.84 -14.39 13.62
C LYS A 185 -7.88 -14.79 12.52
N ASP A 186 -8.34 -15.67 11.63
CA ASP A 186 -7.52 -16.22 10.54
C ASP A 186 -6.92 -15.13 9.66
N GLU A 187 -7.67 -14.09 9.29
CA GLU A 187 -7.15 -13.01 8.43
C GLU A 187 -6.02 -12.22 9.11
N LEU A 188 -6.10 -12.06 10.43
CA LEU A 188 -5.07 -11.38 11.22
C LEU A 188 -3.86 -12.29 11.43
N ARG A 189 -4.08 -13.60 11.58
CA ARG A 189 -3.03 -14.62 11.72
C ARG A 189 -2.25 -14.75 10.43
N ASP A 190 -2.93 -14.95 9.30
CA ASP A 190 -2.34 -15.06 7.97
C ASP A 190 -1.52 -13.81 7.62
N TRP A 191 -2.02 -12.62 7.98
CA TRP A 191 -1.23 -11.39 7.84
C TRP A 191 0.05 -11.42 8.68
N ALA A 192 -0.05 -11.74 9.98
CA ALA A 192 1.13 -11.82 10.83
C ALA A 192 2.15 -12.84 10.29
N LEU A 193 1.69 -14.03 9.88
CA LEU A 193 2.54 -15.07 9.28
C LEU A 193 3.22 -14.59 8.00
N GLY A 194 2.51 -13.85 7.14
CA GLY A 194 3.05 -13.24 5.93
C GLY A 194 4.22 -12.29 6.19
N GLU A 195 4.18 -11.52 7.29
CA GLU A 195 5.32 -10.68 7.68
C GLU A 195 6.47 -11.49 8.29
N ILE A 196 6.15 -12.52 9.08
CA ILE A 196 7.13 -13.35 9.79
C ILE A 196 7.96 -14.19 8.80
N LEU A 197 7.33 -14.82 7.82
CA LEU A 197 8.01 -15.65 6.83
C LEU A 197 9.02 -14.88 6.00
N VAL A 198 8.76 -13.60 5.72
CA VAL A 198 9.71 -12.72 5.03
C VAL A 198 10.97 -12.56 5.88
N VAL A 199 10.82 -12.31 7.19
CA VAL A 199 11.97 -12.13 8.08
C VAL A 199 12.71 -13.45 8.31
N GLN A 200 11.99 -14.57 8.43
CA GLN A 200 12.59 -15.91 8.50
C GLN A 200 13.41 -16.23 7.26
N ALA A 201 12.87 -15.97 6.07
CA ALA A 201 13.57 -16.18 4.80
C ALA A 201 14.85 -15.33 4.70
N ARG A 202 14.78 -14.06 5.10
CA ARG A 202 15.95 -13.16 5.19
C ARG A 202 17.01 -13.65 6.17
N ALA A 203 16.59 -14.25 7.29
CA ALA A 203 17.47 -14.80 8.32
C ALA A 203 18.09 -16.16 7.95
N GLY A 204 17.89 -16.66 6.73
CA GLY A 204 18.37 -17.99 6.33
C GLY A 204 17.48 -19.15 6.77
N LEU A 205 16.39 -18.89 7.51
CA LEU A 205 15.51 -19.90 8.10
C LEU A 205 14.43 -20.37 7.11
N ALA A 206 14.86 -20.94 5.98
CA ALA A 206 13.96 -21.36 4.89
C ALA A 206 12.86 -22.33 5.36
N GLY A 207 13.23 -23.35 6.16
CA GLY A 207 12.26 -24.30 6.71
C GLY A 207 11.22 -23.66 7.62
N ALA A 208 11.62 -22.67 8.43
CA ALA A 208 10.69 -21.93 9.29
C ALA A 208 9.73 -21.05 8.46
N ALA A 209 10.25 -20.38 7.42
CA ALA A 209 9.46 -19.59 6.49
C ALA A 209 8.40 -20.43 5.76
N MET A 210 8.78 -21.62 5.27
CA MET A 210 7.85 -22.56 4.65
C MET A 210 6.84 -23.11 5.65
N GLY A 211 7.27 -23.36 6.90
CA GLY A 211 6.36 -23.73 7.99
C GLY A 211 5.34 -22.64 8.30
N SER A 212 5.72 -21.37 8.25
CA SER A 212 4.79 -20.23 8.40
C SER A 212 3.83 -20.13 7.21
N ALA A 213 4.33 -20.34 5.97
CA ALA A 213 3.48 -20.38 4.77
C ALA A 213 2.44 -21.50 4.82
N ARG A 214 2.79 -22.68 5.33
CA ARG A 214 1.87 -23.82 5.54
C ARG A 214 0.74 -23.52 6.53
N ARG A 215 0.92 -22.55 7.43
CA ARG A 215 -0.08 -22.15 8.45
C ARG A 215 -1.03 -21.05 7.95
N ILE A 216 -0.82 -20.55 6.73
CA ILE A 216 -1.72 -19.59 6.10
C ILE A 216 -2.96 -20.34 5.60
N GLY A 217 -4.15 -19.91 6.03
CA GLY A 217 -5.41 -20.56 5.68
C GLY A 217 -5.86 -20.30 4.25
N ASP A 218 -5.63 -19.09 3.72
CA ASP A 218 -6.04 -18.72 2.36
C ASP A 218 -5.00 -19.17 1.30
N PRO A 219 -5.36 -20.09 0.37
CA PRO A 219 -4.43 -20.59 -0.65
C PRO A 219 -3.85 -19.50 -1.56
N ARG A 220 -4.57 -18.39 -1.76
CA ARG A 220 -4.08 -17.26 -2.57
C ARG A 220 -2.91 -16.57 -1.88
N LEU A 221 -2.95 -16.49 -0.55
CA LEU A 221 -1.90 -15.88 0.26
C LEU A 221 -0.66 -16.78 0.34
N ILE A 222 -0.79 -18.11 0.20
CA ILE A 222 0.35 -19.02 0.12
C ILE A 222 1.20 -18.71 -1.13
N MET A 223 0.57 -18.48 -2.29
CA MET A 223 1.31 -18.11 -3.51
C MET A 223 2.04 -16.78 -3.36
N VAL A 224 1.40 -15.81 -2.68
CA VAL A 224 2.03 -14.52 -2.33
C VAL A 224 3.19 -14.75 -1.36
N ALA A 225 3.03 -15.62 -0.37
CA ALA A 225 4.07 -15.99 0.59
C ALA A 225 5.28 -16.62 -0.10
N LEU A 226 5.09 -17.52 -1.06
CA LEU A 226 6.20 -18.13 -1.83
C LEU A 226 6.99 -17.08 -2.61
N ARG A 227 6.29 -16.14 -3.28
CA ARG A 227 6.91 -14.99 -3.94
C ARG A 227 7.72 -14.14 -2.95
N ASP A 228 7.13 -13.82 -1.80
CA ASP A 228 7.74 -12.93 -0.81
C ASP A 228 8.94 -13.60 -0.10
N ILE A 229 8.91 -14.94 0.09
CA ILE A 229 10.05 -15.75 0.54
C ILE A 229 11.18 -15.68 -0.47
N ALA A 230 10.88 -15.87 -1.76
CA ALA A 230 11.87 -15.83 -2.82
C ALA A 230 12.55 -14.44 -2.91
N GLU A 231 11.75 -13.36 -2.88
CA GLU A 231 12.27 -11.99 -2.85
C GLU A 231 13.15 -11.73 -1.61
N ALA A 232 12.71 -12.20 -0.44
CA ALA A 232 13.45 -12.09 0.81
C ALA A 232 14.80 -12.81 0.78
N MET A 233 14.84 -14.02 0.23
CA MET A 233 16.08 -14.80 0.03
C MET A 233 17.02 -14.08 -0.94
N ALA A 234 16.51 -13.55 -2.05
CA ALA A 234 17.32 -12.82 -3.02
C ALA A 234 17.97 -11.57 -2.38
N LYS A 235 17.21 -10.81 -1.57
CA LYS A 235 17.73 -9.65 -0.83
C LYS A 235 18.78 -10.00 0.22
N ALA A 236 18.75 -11.23 0.75
CA ALA A 236 19.78 -11.76 1.65
C ALA A 236 21.01 -12.31 0.88
N GLY A 237 21.00 -12.31 -0.45
CA GLY A 237 22.05 -12.88 -1.29
C GLY A 237 21.98 -14.41 -1.43
N ARG A 238 20.91 -15.03 -0.95
CA ARG A 238 20.64 -16.47 -1.09
C ARG A 238 19.96 -16.76 -2.42
N VAL A 239 20.69 -16.53 -3.50
CA VAL A 239 20.07 -16.48 -4.83
C VAL A 239 19.59 -17.84 -5.33
N ALA A 240 20.37 -18.90 -5.07
CA ALA A 240 19.95 -20.26 -5.43
C ALA A 240 18.62 -20.65 -4.75
N ASP A 241 18.52 -20.42 -3.45
CA ASP A 241 17.30 -20.68 -2.67
C ASP A 241 16.11 -19.82 -3.16
N ALA A 242 16.38 -18.56 -3.53
CA ALA A 242 15.36 -17.66 -4.07
C ALA A 242 14.78 -18.18 -5.40
N VAL A 243 15.66 -18.64 -6.31
CA VAL A 243 15.25 -19.22 -7.59
C VAL A 243 14.46 -20.51 -7.38
N GLU A 244 14.86 -21.36 -6.43
CA GLU A 244 14.12 -22.58 -6.08
C GLU A 244 12.72 -22.26 -5.54
N ALA A 245 12.62 -21.31 -4.59
CA ALA A 245 11.36 -20.87 -4.02
C ALA A 245 10.42 -20.24 -5.07
N ALA A 246 10.94 -19.50 -6.04
CA ALA A 246 10.13 -18.98 -7.16
C ALA A 246 9.74 -20.07 -8.16
N SER A 247 10.59 -21.07 -8.38
CA SER A 247 10.37 -22.16 -9.34
C SER A 247 9.18 -23.06 -8.96
N ILE A 248 8.89 -23.20 -7.67
CA ILE A 248 7.74 -24.00 -7.21
C ILE A 248 6.39 -23.30 -7.35
N ILE A 249 6.36 -22.00 -7.66
CA ILE A 249 5.11 -21.24 -7.83
C ILE A 249 4.38 -21.72 -9.10
N PRO A 250 3.16 -22.29 -8.98
CA PRO A 250 2.50 -22.95 -10.10
C PRO A 250 1.83 -21.98 -11.09
N ASP A 251 1.45 -20.77 -10.65
CA ASP A 251 0.84 -19.77 -11.52
C ASP A 251 1.91 -18.96 -12.27
N PRO A 252 1.90 -18.94 -13.62
CA PRO A 252 2.93 -18.24 -14.40
C PRO A 252 2.99 -16.73 -14.18
N GLU A 253 1.86 -16.06 -13.90
CA GLU A 253 1.84 -14.61 -13.63
C GLU A 253 2.52 -14.33 -12.29
N LYS A 254 2.19 -15.09 -11.23
CA LYS A 254 2.83 -14.98 -9.91
C LYS A 254 4.28 -15.42 -9.91
N GLN A 255 4.63 -16.43 -10.69
CA GLN A 255 6.01 -16.84 -10.86
C GLN A 255 6.84 -15.76 -11.59
N ALA A 256 6.29 -15.13 -12.63
CA ALA A 256 6.95 -14.01 -13.29
C ALA A 256 7.08 -12.80 -12.34
N GLU A 257 6.07 -12.49 -11.51
CA GLU A 257 6.19 -11.48 -10.45
C GLU A 257 7.34 -11.81 -9.48
N ALA A 258 7.51 -13.08 -9.11
CA ALA A 258 8.61 -13.52 -8.24
C ALA A 258 9.98 -13.33 -8.89
N PHE A 259 10.16 -13.79 -10.13
CA PHE A 259 11.44 -13.60 -10.84
C PHE A 259 11.75 -12.12 -11.10
N ALA A 260 10.74 -11.28 -11.36
CA ALA A 260 10.94 -9.83 -11.43
C ALA A 260 11.43 -9.24 -10.10
N ALA A 261 10.82 -9.64 -8.98
CA ALA A 261 11.25 -9.19 -7.65
C ALA A 261 12.66 -9.67 -7.29
N ILE A 262 13.01 -10.91 -7.66
CA ILE A 262 14.38 -11.44 -7.54
C ILE A 262 15.33 -10.60 -8.40
N ALA A 263 15.06 -10.41 -9.69
CA ALA A 263 15.93 -9.62 -10.57
C ALA A 263 16.11 -8.17 -10.08
N GLU A 264 15.07 -7.55 -9.54
CA GLU A 264 15.18 -6.22 -8.89
C GLU A 264 16.10 -6.23 -7.66
N ALA A 265 15.98 -7.24 -6.80
CA ALA A 265 16.87 -7.41 -5.66
C ALA A 265 18.33 -7.62 -6.10
N LEU A 266 18.53 -8.20 -7.28
CA LEU A 266 19.83 -8.50 -7.87
C LEU A 266 20.46 -7.38 -8.70
N LEU A 267 19.77 -6.24 -8.92
CA LEU A 267 20.23 -5.12 -9.76
C LEU A 267 21.65 -4.62 -9.45
N ARG A 268 22.14 -4.87 -8.23
CA ARG A 268 23.45 -4.43 -7.75
C ARG A 268 24.30 -5.57 -7.21
N CYS A 269 23.91 -6.81 -7.50
CA CYS A 269 24.68 -8.02 -7.27
C CYS A 269 25.53 -8.35 -8.51
N ASP A 270 26.03 -9.59 -8.58
CA ASP A 270 26.71 -10.14 -9.75
C ASP A 270 25.82 -10.15 -11.00
N ALA A 271 26.37 -9.68 -12.14
CA ALA A 271 25.65 -9.53 -13.40
C ALA A 271 25.20 -10.87 -14.01
N THR A 272 25.95 -11.95 -13.79
CA THR A 272 25.62 -13.29 -14.32
C THR A 272 24.37 -13.85 -13.63
N VAL A 273 24.28 -13.63 -12.32
CA VAL A 273 23.16 -14.09 -11.50
C VAL A 273 21.90 -13.27 -11.82
N LEU A 274 22.05 -11.96 -12.06
CA LEU A 274 20.95 -11.12 -12.56
C LEU A 274 20.45 -11.59 -13.93
N ALA A 275 21.36 -11.89 -14.86
CA ALA A 275 20.99 -12.38 -16.20
C ALA A 275 20.20 -13.69 -16.12
N ALA A 276 20.61 -14.64 -15.29
CA ALA A 276 19.87 -15.89 -15.07
C ALA A 276 18.44 -15.64 -14.55
N ALA A 277 18.26 -14.72 -13.59
CA ALA A 277 16.92 -14.36 -13.09
C ALA A 277 16.06 -13.68 -14.17
N LEU A 278 16.67 -12.85 -15.03
CA LEU A 278 15.97 -12.19 -16.15
C LEU A 278 15.55 -13.16 -17.26
N GLU A 279 16.29 -14.24 -17.47
CA GLU A 279 15.89 -15.32 -18.38
C GLU A 279 14.71 -16.12 -17.81
N GLN A 280 14.79 -16.53 -16.54
CA GLN A 280 13.66 -17.18 -15.85
C GLN A 280 12.39 -16.32 -15.87
N LEU A 281 12.53 -15.00 -15.69
CA LEU A 281 11.44 -14.04 -15.88
C LEU A 281 10.86 -14.09 -17.30
N ASN A 282 11.70 -14.07 -18.34
CA ASN A 282 11.24 -14.10 -19.73
C ASN A 282 10.51 -15.41 -20.07
N GLU A 283 11.00 -16.55 -19.58
CA GLU A 283 10.34 -17.86 -19.72
C GLU A 283 8.97 -17.88 -19.03
N ALA A 284 8.88 -17.37 -17.80
CA ALA A 284 7.61 -17.25 -17.08
C ALA A 284 6.61 -16.33 -17.81
N ILE A 285 7.07 -15.18 -18.31
CA ILE A 285 6.26 -14.28 -19.17
C ILE A 285 5.78 -15.01 -20.44
N GLY A 286 6.60 -15.91 -20.98
CA GLY A 286 6.27 -16.76 -22.13
C GLY A 286 5.04 -17.64 -21.92
N ARG A 287 4.88 -18.18 -20.71
CA ARG A 287 3.80 -19.11 -20.32
C ARG A 287 2.48 -18.42 -19.97
N ILE A 288 2.47 -17.10 -19.80
CA ILE A 288 1.24 -16.35 -19.49
C ILE A 288 0.33 -16.29 -20.73
N GLY A 289 -0.84 -16.91 -20.64
CA GLY A 289 -1.79 -16.99 -21.76
C GLY A 289 -2.38 -15.64 -22.17
N LYS A 290 -2.74 -14.76 -21.22
CA LYS A 290 -3.38 -13.47 -21.53
C LYS A 290 -2.33 -12.43 -21.92
N ARG A 291 -2.34 -11.99 -23.19
CA ARG A 291 -1.40 -10.99 -23.73
C ARG A 291 -1.36 -9.68 -22.93
N SER A 292 -2.49 -9.16 -22.47
CA SER A 292 -2.50 -7.92 -21.67
C SER A 292 -1.82 -8.07 -20.30
N ARG A 293 -1.70 -9.30 -19.75
CA ARG A 293 -0.96 -9.58 -18.52
C ARG A 293 0.56 -9.64 -18.72
N ARG A 294 1.02 -9.86 -19.97
CA ARG A 294 2.45 -9.93 -20.29
C ARG A 294 3.10 -8.54 -20.34
N VAL A 295 2.39 -7.53 -20.88
CA VAL A 295 2.91 -6.16 -21.03
C VAL A 295 3.55 -5.59 -19.76
N PRO A 296 2.88 -5.55 -18.59
CA PRO A 296 3.48 -4.96 -17.39
C PRO A 296 4.77 -5.67 -16.95
N LEU A 297 4.87 -6.99 -17.15
CA LEU A 297 6.05 -7.77 -16.79
C LEU A 297 7.20 -7.56 -17.78
N ILE A 298 6.90 -7.42 -19.08
CA ILE A 298 7.91 -7.05 -20.10
C ILE A 298 8.44 -5.64 -19.82
N CYS A 299 7.54 -4.68 -19.56
CA CYS A 299 7.90 -3.32 -19.14
C CYS A 299 8.80 -3.33 -17.90
N ARG A 300 8.49 -4.19 -16.92
CA ARG A 300 9.31 -4.30 -15.71
C ARG A 300 10.69 -4.88 -16.01
N ARG A 301 10.77 -5.93 -16.84
CA ARG A 301 12.04 -6.50 -17.32
C ARG A 301 12.89 -5.45 -18.04
N ALA A 302 12.30 -4.64 -18.93
CA ALA A 302 12.99 -3.55 -19.61
C ALA A 302 13.54 -2.50 -18.63
N ALA A 303 12.76 -2.10 -17.63
CA ALA A 303 13.22 -1.17 -16.60
C ALA A 303 14.37 -1.72 -15.75
N ILE A 304 14.39 -3.03 -15.46
CA ILE A 304 15.49 -3.70 -14.75
C ILE A 304 16.74 -3.73 -15.61
N LEU A 305 16.63 -4.13 -16.88
CA LEU A 305 17.75 -4.14 -17.85
C LEU A 305 18.38 -2.75 -18.00
N ALA A 306 17.57 -1.70 -18.09
CA ALA A 306 18.09 -0.33 -18.17
C ALA A 306 18.86 0.07 -16.90
N GLN A 307 18.32 -0.27 -15.72
CA GLN A 307 18.97 0.01 -14.44
C GLN A 307 20.26 -0.79 -14.21
N SER A 308 20.40 -1.97 -14.82
CA SER A 308 21.62 -2.76 -14.78
C SER A 308 22.67 -2.34 -15.81
N GLY A 309 22.35 -1.37 -16.69
CA GLY A 309 23.24 -0.89 -17.75
C GLY A 309 23.16 -1.67 -19.06
N ALA A 310 22.29 -2.68 -19.18
CA ALA A 310 22.04 -3.42 -20.42
C ALA A 310 21.09 -2.63 -21.33
N VAL A 311 21.53 -1.44 -21.77
CA VAL A 311 20.69 -0.44 -22.44
C VAL A 311 20.08 -0.97 -23.73
N GLU A 312 20.84 -1.71 -24.55
CA GLU A 312 20.34 -2.25 -25.82
C GLU A 312 19.26 -3.32 -25.61
N ASP A 313 19.44 -4.21 -24.64
CA ASP A 313 18.43 -5.21 -24.27
C ASP A 313 17.17 -4.54 -23.73
N ALA A 314 17.34 -3.49 -22.92
CA ALA A 314 16.22 -2.72 -22.40
C ALA A 314 15.41 -2.06 -23.53
N GLU A 315 16.07 -1.53 -24.56
CA GLU A 315 15.40 -0.97 -25.73
C GLU A 315 14.64 -2.03 -26.53
N ARG A 316 15.25 -3.18 -26.80
CA ARG A 316 14.57 -4.28 -27.48
C ARG A 316 13.31 -4.72 -26.73
N GLU A 317 13.39 -4.80 -25.40
CA GLU A 317 12.25 -5.20 -24.58
C GLU A 317 11.15 -4.16 -24.50
N ILE A 318 11.48 -2.86 -24.43
CA ILE A 318 10.44 -1.82 -24.44
C ILE A 318 9.75 -1.72 -25.80
N GLU A 319 10.48 -1.90 -26.92
CA GLU A 319 9.90 -1.96 -28.27
C GLU A 319 8.95 -3.16 -28.44
N ARG A 320 9.32 -4.31 -27.85
CA ARG A 320 8.45 -5.48 -27.76
C ARG A 320 7.18 -5.18 -26.97
N ALA A 321 7.28 -4.47 -25.84
CA ALA A 321 6.13 -4.07 -25.02
C ALA A 321 5.23 -3.07 -25.76
N GLU A 322 5.80 -2.08 -26.44
CA GLU A 322 5.08 -1.11 -27.28
C GLU A 322 4.29 -1.81 -28.40
N THR A 323 4.94 -2.74 -29.10
CA THR A 323 4.32 -3.51 -30.18
C THR A 323 3.19 -4.40 -29.66
N LEU A 324 3.41 -5.09 -28.53
CA LEU A 324 2.37 -5.88 -27.89
C LEU A 324 1.19 -5.02 -27.45
N SER A 325 1.47 -3.87 -26.82
CA SER A 325 0.46 -2.89 -26.37
C SER A 325 -0.43 -2.43 -27.53
N ARG A 326 0.17 -2.00 -28.66
CA ARG A 326 -0.57 -1.54 -29.85
C ARG A 326 -1.49 -2.62 -30.42
N ASN A 327 -1.09 -3.88 -30.32
CA ASN A 327 -1.81 -5.04 -30.87
C ASN A 327 -2.80 -5.69 -29.89
N LEU A 328 -3.04 -5.13 -28.70
CA LEU A 328 -4.05 -5.66 -27.78
C LEU A 328 -5.47 -5.40 -28.29
N VAL A 329 -6.33 -6.39 -28.10
CA VAL A 329 -7.77 -6.27 -28.38
C VAL A 329 -8.45 -5.59 -27.19
N GLY A 330 -9.22 -4.54 -27.46
CA GLY A 330 -9.94 -3.78 -26.44
C GLY A 330 -9.28 -2.44 -26.11
N ARG A 331 -10.08 -1.36 -26.07
CA ARG A 331 -9.59 0.00 -25.80
C ARG A 331 -8.97 0.11 -24.41
N LEU A 332 -9.63 -0.45 -23.40
CA LEU A 332 -9.17 -0.36 -22.00
C LEU A 332 -7.85 -1.12 -21.76
N ASP A 333 -7.70 -2.31 -22.36
CA ASP A 333 -6.46 -3.10 -22.26
C ASP A 333 -5.30 -2.37 -22.95
N ARG A 334 -5.52 -1.75 -24.12
CA ARG A 334 -4.53 -0.90 -24.81
C ARG A 334 -4.11 0.31 -23.98
N GLU A 335 -5.07 1.05 -23.42
CA GLU A 335 -4.76 2.22 -22.60
C GLU A 335 -3.98 1.84 -21.33
N THR A 336 -4.37 0.75 -20.68
CA THR A 336 -3.66 0.24 -19.50
C THR A 336 -2.24 -0.19 -19.85
N ALA A 337 -2.06 -0.89 -20.96
CA ALA A 337 -0.76 -1.30 -21.46
C ALA A 337 0.14 -0.11 -21.83
N SER A 338 -0.39 0.91 -22.53
CA SER A 338 0.34 2.14 -22.86
C SER A 338 0.81 2.88 -21.61
N ARG A 339 0.01 2.91 -20.53
CA ARG A 339 0.44 3.49 -19.24
C ARG A 339 1.63 2.74 -18.63
N HIS A 340 1.63 1.40 -18.70
CA HIS A 340 2.77 0.59 -18.24
C HIS A 340 4.03 0.84 -19.08
N VAL A 341 3.88 0.94 -20.40
CA VAL A 341 4.98 1.30 -21.32
C VAL A 341 5.54 2.68 -20.97
N ALA A 342 4.68 3.69 -20.84
CA ALA A 342 5.10 5.05 -20.49
C ALA A 342 5.80 5.11 -19.11
N LEU A 343 5.28 4.38 -18.12
CA LEU A 343 5.92 4.30 -16.81
C LEU A 343 7.33 3.68 -16.91
N ALA A 344 7.49 2.58 -17.64
CA ALA A 344 8.79 1.95 -17.83
C ALA A 344 9.76 2.87 -18.58
N LEU A 345 9.33 3.55 -19.64
CA LEU A 345 10.14 4.55 -20.34
C LEU A 345 10.64 5.65 -19.39
N ALA A 346 9.78 6.16 -18.50
CA ALA A 346 10.19 7.15 -17.51
C ALA A 346 11.20 6.57 -16.49
N GLU A 347 11.00 5.32 -16.02
CA GLU A 347 11.95 4.62 -15.13
C GLU A 347 13.30 4.32 -15.83
N MET A 348 13.30 4.14 -17.15
CA MET A 348 14.49 3.97 -17.98
C MET A 348 15.22 5.30 -18.27
N GLY A 349 14.75 6.43 -17.70
CA GLY A 349 15.34 7.74 -17.95
C GLY A 349 14.94 8.35 -19.30
N LYS A 350 13.81 7.92 -19.90
CA LYS A 350 13.27 8.43 -21.17
C LYS A 350 11.95 9.18 -20.96
N PRO A 351 11.96 10.30 -20.21
CA PRO A 351 10.74 11.04 -19.87
C PRO A 351 9.99 11.56 -21.11
N ASP A 352 10.70 11.89 -22.18
CA ASP A 352 10.08 12.49 -23.38
C ASP A 352 9.25 11.47 -24.15
N ARG A 353 9.83 10.30 -24.45
CA ARG A 353 9.09 9.17 -25.02
C ARG A 353 7.94 8.73 -24.10
N ALA A 354 8.13 8.75 -22.78
CA ALA A 354 7.06 8.42 -21.83
C ALA A 354 5.86 9.38 -21.96
N LEU A 355 6.13 10.69 -22.06
CA LEU A 355 5.08 11.72 -22.23
C LEU A 355 4.43 11.65 -23.62
N GLU A 356 5.16 11.27 -24.66
CA GLU A 356 4.61 11.03 -26.00
C GLU A 356 3.64 9.83 -26.02
N VAL A 357 4.01 8.71 -25.39
CA VAL A 357 3.14 7.51 -25.31
C VAL A 357 1.84 7.78 -24.56
N LEU A 358 1.86 8.66 -23.54
CA LEU A 358 0.64 9.11 -22.87
C LEU A 358 -0.24 9.99 -23.75
N GLY A 359 0.34 10.65 -24.75
CA GLY A 359 -0.35 11.57 -25.65
C GLY A 359 -0.86 12.84 -24.95
N LYS A 360 -1.50 13.72 -25.74
CA LYS A 360 -2.04 15.01 -25.28
C LYS A 360 -3.47 14.93 -24.72
N ALA A 361 -4.07 13.73 -24.64
CA ALA A 361 -5.43 13.56 -24.13
C ALA A 361 -5.53 14.02 -22.66
N LYS A 362 -6.73 14.48 -22.26
CA LYS A 362 -6.98 15.13 -20.96
C LYS A 362 -6.28 14.35 -19.84
N ARG A 363 -5.41 15.06 -19.11
CA ARG A 363 -4.52 14.51 -18.09
C ARG A 363 -5.32 14.17 -16.84
N ASP A 364 -6.14 13.14 -16.94
CA ASP A 364 -6.92 12.63 -15.82
C ASP A 364 -5.97 12.03 -14.76
N GLY A 365 -6.44 11.88 -13.52
CA GLY A 365 -5.63 11.41 -12.39
C GLY A 365 -4.83 10.12 -12.63
N ASP A 366 -5.21 9.32 -13.63
CA ASP A 366 -4.56 8.08 -14.07
C ASP A 366 -3.14 8.27 -14.64
N HIS A 367 -2.75 9.49 -15.05
CA HIS A 367 -1.39 9.77 -15.55
C HIS A 367 -0.38 10.08 -14.43
N THR A 368 -0.85 10.24 -13.19
CA THR A 368 -0.01 10.69 -12.08
C THR A 368 1.28 9.86 -11.90
N PRO A 369 1.26 8.51 -11.91
CA PRO A 369 2.48 7.73 -11.69
C PRO A 369 3.57 8.01 -12.74
N VAL A 370 3.17 8.17 -14.00
CA VAL A 370 4.09 8.46 -15.11
C VAL A 370 4.61 9.88 -15.00
N LEU A 371 3.75 10.88 -14.71
CA LEU A 371 4.19 12.26 -14.52
C LEU A 371 5.18 12.40 -13.35
N VAL A 372 4.94 11.68 -12.25
CA VAL A 372 5.85 11.61 -11.10
C VAL A 372 7.20 11.01 -11.51
N ALA A 373 7.19 9.89 -12.25
CA ALA A 373 8.40 9.23 -12.70
C ALA A 373 9.18 10.09 -13.71
N ALA A 374 8.50 10.70 -14.69
CA ALA A 374 9.10 11.56 -15.69
C ALA A 374 9.71 12.83 -15.08
N ALA A 375 8.98 13.51 -14.18
CA ALA A 375 9.51 14.69 -13.48
C ALA A 375 10.72 14.33 -12.61
N LYS A 376 10.71 13.15 -11.95
CA LYS A 376 11.88 12.65 -11.20
C LYS A 376 13.07 12.41 -12.12
N ALA A 377 12.86 11.73 -13.25
CA ALA A 377 13.91 11.42 -14.22
C ALA A 377 14.53 12.70 -14.80
N GLN A 378 13.71 13.69 -15.18
CA GLN A 378 14.16 15.01 -15.64
C GLN A 378 14.98 15.72 -14.56
N ALA A 379 14.53 15.71 -13.30
CA ALA A 379 15.26 16.35 -12.22
C ALA A 379 16.62 15.67 -11.94
N GLU A 380 16.67 14.34 -11.98
CA GLU A 380 17.90 13.55 -11.81
C GLU A 380 18.87 13.71 -13.00
N ALA A 381 18.35 13.99 -14.19
CA ALA A 381 19.15 14.34 -15.38
C ALA A 381 19.68 15.78 -15.38
N GLY A 382 19.38 16.57 -14.33
CA GLY A 382 19.82 17.97 -14.26
C GLY A 382 18.96 18.92 -15.10
N GLU A 383 17.71 18.56 -15.40
CA GLU A 383 16.74 19.36 -16.15
C GLU A 383 15.58 19.86 -15.23
N PRO A 384 15.86 20.68 -14.20
CA PRO A 384 14.87 21.06 -13.21
C PRO A 384 13.68 21.84 -13.80
N ASP A 385 13.90 22.67 -14.83
CA ASP A 385 12.83 23.45 -15.45
C ASP A 385 11.80 22.55 -16.15
N ARG A 386 12.28 21.53 -16.88
CA ARG A 386 11.43 20.51 -17.50
C ARG A 386 10.72 19.66 -16.44
N ALA A 387 11.42 19.31 -15.37
CA ALA A 387 10.83 18.59 -14.24
C ALA A 387 9.69 19.38 -13.58
N LEU A 388 9.86 20.69 -13.41
CA LEU A 388 8.84 21.59 -12.86
C LEU A 388 7.64 21.74 -13.80
N GLU A 389 7.87 21.82 -15.12
CA GLU A 389 6.81 21.80 -16.13
C GLU A 389 6.00 20.50 -16.04
N THR A 390 6.66 19.34 -16.04
CA THR A 390 5.98 18.05 -15.89
C THR A 390 5.25 17.94 -14.55
N ALA A 391 5.84 18.41 -13.46
CA ALA A 391 5.19 18.44 -12.15
C ALA A 391 3.97 19.38 -12.13
N SER A 392 3.95 20.41 -12.96
CA SER A 392 2.82 21.34 -13.06
C SER A 392 1.55 20.68 -13.62
N ALA A 393 1.74 19.65 -14.45
CA ALA A 393 0.69 18.83 -15.04
C ALA A 393 0.01 17.87 -14.04
N ILE A 394 0.56 17.73 -12.83
CA ILE A 394 -0.04 16.92 -11.76
C ILE A 394 -1.13 17.75 -11.05
N GLU A 395 -2.39 17.45 -11.35
CA GLU A 395 -3.55 18.19 -10.80
C GLU A 395 -3.70 18.02 -9.29
N THR A 396 -3.50 16.81 -8.78
CA THR A 396 -3.72 16.50 -7.36
C THR A 396 -2.62 17.11 -6.49
N ALA A 397 -2.98 18.09 -5.66
CA ALA A 397 -2.07 18.85 -4.81
C ALA A 397 -1.12 17.98 -3.94
N ARG A 398 -1.62 16.88 -3.36
CA ARG A 398 -0.81 15.96 -2.54
C ARG A 398 0.36 15.33 -3.30
N TYR A 399 0.15 14.96 -4.56
CA TYR A 399 1.20 14.34 -5.36
C TYR A 399 2.18 15.40 -5.86
N ARG A 400 1.67 16.56 -6.28
CA ARG A 400 2.49 17.69 -6.72
C ARG A 400 3.43 18.20 -5.61
N ALA A 401 2.96 18.34 -4.38
CA ALA A 401 3.79 18.75 -3.24
C ALA A 401 4.97 17.79 -2.99
N VAL A 402 4.73 16.48 -3.06
CA VAL A 402 5.76 15.45 -2.86
C VAL A 402 6.77 15.45 -4.01
N VAL A 403 6.33 15.63 -5.26
CA VAL A 403 7.23 15.72 -6.42
C VAL A 403 8.11 16.96 -6.34
N LEU A 404 7.55 18.13 -6.02
CA LEU A 404 8.31 19.37 -5.84
C LEU A 404 9.39 19.21 -4.77
N SER A 405 9.10 18.52 -3.67
CA SER A 405 10.10 18.23 -2.63
C SER A 405 11.26 17.37 -3.15
N ARG A 406 11.00 16.45 -4.10
CA ARG A 406 12.05 15.63 -4.73
C ARG A 406 12.86 16.42 -5.76
N ILE A 407 12.21 17.28 -6.55
CA ILE A 407 12.89 18.17 -7.49
C ILE A 407 13.85 19.09 -6.72
N ALA A 408 13.38 19.70 -5.63
CA ALA A 408 14.23 20.54 -4.77
C ALA A 408 15.45 19.80 -4.22
N LEU A 409 15.30 18.52 -3.84
CA LEU A 409 16.43 17.68 -3.41
C LEU A 409 17.44 17.44 -4.54
N ALA A 410 16.97 17.21 -5.77
CA ALA A 410 17.85 17.06 -6.93
C ALA A 410 18.57 18.37 -7.27
N GLU A 411 17.86 19.51 -7.24
CA GLU A 411 18.44 20.84 -7.42
C GLU A 411 19.54 21.12 -6.40
N ALA A 412 19.32 20.79 -5.13
CA ALA A 412 20.32 20.98 -4.07
C ALA A 412 21.53 20.07 -4.24
N LYS A 413 21.34 18.80 -4.64
CA LYS A 413 22.44 17.89 -4.99
C LYS A 413 23.27 18.40 -6.16
N ALA A 414 22.66 19.12 -7.10
CA ALA A 414 23.35 19.80 -8.18
C ALA A 414 23.99 21.14 -7.77
N GLY A 415 24.02 21.47 -6.47
CA GLY A 415 24.62 22.70 -5.93
C GLY A 415 23.70 23.93 -5.95
N ASN A 416 22.46 23.81 -6.42
CA ASN A 416 21.54 24.93 -6.61
C ASN A 416 20.61 25.14 -5.40
N ALA A 417 21.17 25.46 -4.24
CA ALA A 417 20.43 25.60 -2.98
C ALA A 417 19.32 26.68 -3.03
N GLU A 418 19.55 27.79 -3.72
CA GLU A 418 18.55 28.87 -3.86
C GLU A 418 17.34 28.43 -4.68
N ARG A 419 17.57 27.75 -5.81
CA ARG A 419 16.51 27.15 -6.65
C ARG A 419 15.73 26.12 -5.86
N ALA A 420 16.43 25.22 -5.16
CA ALA A 420 15.81 24.25 -4.27
C ALA A 420 14.90 24.92 -3.23
N ALA A 421 15.35 26.00 -2.60
CA ALA A 421 14.54 26.77 -1.65
C ALA A 421 13.29 27.39 -2.30
N ALA A 422 13.39 27.87 -3.55
CA ALA A 422 12.25 28.36 -4.32
C ALA A 422 11.23 27.25 -4.61
N THR A 423 11.70 26.09 -5.07
CA THR A 423 10.86 24.92 -5.34
C THR A 423 10.14 24.43 -4.06
N ILE A 424 10.80 24.48 -2.90
CA ILE A 424 10.15 24.19 -1.60
C ILE A 424 9.05 25.20 -1.27
N ARG A 425 9.22 26.50 -1.58
CA ARG A 425 8.13 27.49 -1.40
C ARG A 425 6.91 27.13 -2.25
N SER A 426 7.11 26.75 -3.51
CA SER A 426 6.02 26.26 -4.36
C SER A 426 5.37 24.98 -3.80
N ALA A 427 6.15 24.10 -3.15
CA ALA A 427 5.60 22.92 -2.47
C ALA A 427 4.66 23.33 -1.32
N TYR A 428 5.02 24.34 -0.52
CA TYR A 428 4.15 24.84 0.56
C TYR A 428 2.81 25.35 0.07
N GLU A 429 2.79 26.11 -1.04
CA GLU A 429 1.55 26.56 -1.65
C GLU A 429 0.63 25.41 -2.05
N LYS A 430 1.20 24.26 -2.46
CA LYS A 430 0.39 23.07 -2.76
C LYS A 430 -0.10 22.38 -1.51
N VAL A 431 0.72 22.31 -0.45
CA VAL A 431 0.29 21.74 0.83
C VAL A 431 -0.89 22.49 1.43
N ALA A 432 -0.92 23.82 1.33
CA ALA A 432 -2.03 24.64 1.78
C ALA A 432 -3.38 24.27 1.12
N LYS A 433 -3.34 23.66 -0.08
CA LYS A 433 -4.53 23.21 -0.83
C LYS A 433 -4.90 21.75 -0.57
N ILE A 434 -4.21 21.05 0.33
CA ILE A 434 -4.50 19.65 0.66
C ILE A 434 -5.58 19.58 1.75
N GLU A 435 -6.78 19.16 1.39
CA GLU A 435 -7.91 19.00 2.31
C GLU A 435 -7.72 17.82 3.28
N LEU A 436 -7.25 16.68 2.77
CA LEU A 436 -7.07 15.45 3.56
C LEU A 436 -5.96 15.62 4.62
N PRO A 437 -6.28 15.56 5.93
CA PRO A 437 -5.32 15.88 6.99
C PRO A 437 -4.04 15.05 6.95
N PHE A 438 -4.16 13.72 6.86
CA PHE A 438 -3.00 12.84 6.79
C PHE A 438 -2.13 13.09 5.54
N ALA A 439 -2.74 13.43 4.40
CA ALA A 439 -1.98 13.71 3.18
C ALA A 439 -1.20 15.04 3.30
N ARG A 440 -1.77 16.03 4.01
CA ARG A 440 -1.13 17.30 4.34
C ARG A 440 0.07 17.09 5.27
N ASP A 441 -0.14 16.34 6.34
CA ASP A 441 0.89 15.94 7.31
C ASP A 441 2.04 15.15 6.65
N PHE A 442 1.69 14.21 5.77
CA PHE A 442 2.68 13.47 4.99
C PHE A 442 3.49 14.40 4.08
N ALA A 443 2.85 15.34 3.38
CA ALA A 443 3.56 16.31 2.54
C ALA A 443 4.48 17.22 3.37
N ASN A 444 4.01 17.70 4.54
CA ASN A 444 4.82 18.46 5.50
C ASN A 444 6.04 17.67 5.97
N SER A 445 5.90 16.37 6.26
CA SER A 445 7.04 15.52 6.63
C SER A 445 8.08 15.46 5.51
N ARG A 446 7.66 15.34 4.24
CA ARG A 446 8.58 15.27 3.09
C ARG A 446 9.30 16.59 2.86
N ILE A 447 8.60 17.71 3.00
CA ILE A 447 9.20 19.04 2.90
C ILE A 447 10.21 19.27 4.04
N SER A 448 9.88 18.87 5.27
CA SER A 448 10.77 19.03 6.42
C SER A 448 12.07 18.24 6.25
N LEU A 449 11.97 16.99 5.78
CA LEU A 449 13.14 16.18 5.45
C LEU A 449 13.94 16.75 4.26
N ALA A 450 13.27 17.32 3.26
CA ALA A 450 13.93 17.97 2.14
C ALA A 450 14.73 19.21 2.61
N LEU A 451 14.13 20.07 3.43
CA LEU A 451 14.79 21.23 4.03
C LEU A 451 16.03 20.84 4.82
N ALA A 452 15.95 19.81 5.66
CA ALA A 452 17.09 19.34 6.44
C ALA A 452 18.26 18.87 5.57
N ASN A 453 17.96 18.16 4.48
CA ASN A 453 18.99 17.72 3.54
C ASN A 453 19.62 18.89 2.78
N ILE A 454 18.81 19.84 2.31
CA ILE A 454 19.30 21.08 1.67
C ILE A 454 20.21 21.84 2.66
N SER A 455 19.80 21.95 3.92
CA SER A 455 20.57 22.62 4.96
C SER A 455 21.88 21.94 5.28
N ARG A 456 21.92 20.61 5.34
CA ARG A 456 23.16 19.85 5.50
C ARG A 456 24.13 20.07 4.34
N GLN A 457 23.64 20.09 3.10
CA GLN A 457 24.47 20.26 1.91
C GLN A 457 25.01 21.68 1.75
N ALA A 458 24.17 22.69 2.03
CA ALA A 458 24.50 24.09 1.86
C ALA A 458 24.96 24.80 3.15
N GLN A 459 25.09 24.08 4.27
CA GLN A 459 25.38 24.61 5.61
C GLN A 459 24.47 25.80 6.01
N THR A 460 23.20 25.73 5.64
CA THR A 460 22.22 26.80 5.94
C THR A 460 21.49 26.52 7.25
N GLY A 461 21.03 27.58 7.94
CA GLY A 461 20.21 27.47 9.16
C GLY A 461 18.78 26.92 8.96
N GLY A 462 18.53 26.08 7.96
CA GLY A 462 17.19 25.59 7.61
C GLY A 462 16.69 24.42 8.47
N PHE A 463 17.50 23.86 9.38
CA PHE A 463 17.03 22.91 10.39
C PHE A 463 15.94 23.52 11.28
N ALA A 464 16.09 24.78 11.71
CA ALA A 464 15.06 25.47 12.51
C ALA A 464 13.72 25.55 11.76
N ARG A 465 13.75 25.83 10.46
CA ARG A 465 12.55 25.86 9.60
C ARG A 465 11.94 24.46 9.44
N ALA A 466 12.77 23.42 9.29
CA ALA A 466 12.31 22.04 9.20
C ALA A 466 11.63 21.57 10.51
N ILE A 467 12.21 21.91 11.67
CA ILE A 467 11.66 21.58 12.98
C ILE A 467 10.34 22.31 13.21
N HIS A 468 10.30 23.63 12.94
CA HIS A 468 9.06 24.41 13.02
C HIS A 468 7.95 23.78 12.17
N LYS A 469 8.26 23.45 10.91
CA LYS A 469 7.28 22.84 10.00
C LYS A 469 6.82 21.46 10.48
N THR A 470 7.72 20.69 11.10
CA THR A 470 7.39 19.40 11.69
C THR A 470 6.43 19.54 12.89
N GLY A 471 6.50 20.66 13.62
CA GLY A 471 5.54 20.99 14.68
C GLY A 471 4.09 21.13 14.19
N GLU A 472 3.88 21.50 12.93
CA GLU A 472 2.54 21.61 12.33
C GLU A 472 1.92 20.25 11.95
N ILE A 473 2.69 19.15 12.01
CA ILE A 473 2.20 17.81 11.67
C ILE A 473 1.30 17.32 12.81
N ALA A 474 0.03 17.08 12.53
CA ALA A 474 -0.94 16.61 13.54
C ALA A 474 -0.82 15.10 13.83
N ASP A 475 -0.46 14.29 12.83
CA ASP A 475 -0.22 12.86 13.01
C ASP A 475 1.01 12.59 13.87
N ASN A 476 0.79 12.10 15.10
CA ASN A 476 1.84 11.85 16.09
C ASN A 476 2.95 10.92 15.56
N ARG A 477 2.60 9.91 14.75
CA ARG A 477 3.59 8.97 14.19
C ARG A 477 4.49 9.67 13.19
N LEU A 478 3.92 10.43 12.24
CA LEU A 478 4.69 11.18 11.26
C LEU A 478 5.54 12.26 11.93
N ARG A 479 4.99 12.97 12.93
CA ARG A 479 5.73 13.98 13.70
C ARG A 479 6.94 13.36 14.41
N ALA A 480 6.74 12.29 15.18
CA ALA A 480 7.83 11.60 15.89
C ALA A 480 8.91 11.08 14.93
N HIS A 481 8.54 10.37 13.86
CA HIS A 481 9.50 9.90 12.86
C HIS A 481 10.32 11.03 12.23
N THR A 482 9.65 12.14 11.91
CA THR A 482 10.31 13.28 11.26
C THR A 482 11.28 13.94 12.24
N LEU A 483 10.90 14.16 13.50
CA LEU A 483 11.78 14.73 14.52
C LEU A 483 13.00 13.85 14.80
N TRP A 484 12.83 12.53 14.94
CA TRP A 484 13.96 11.59 15.07
C TRP A 484 14.89 11.67 13.86
N ALA A 485 14.33 11.80 12.66
CA ALA A 485 15.12 11.92 11.45
C ALA A 485 15.89 13.24 11.39
N LEU A 486 15.27 14.36 11.77
CA LEU A 486 15.89 15.69 11.85
C LEU A 486 17.01 15.74 12.89
N ALA A 487 16.80 15.16 14.09
CA ALA A 487 17.82 15.09 15.13
C ALA A 487 19.06 14.30 14.64
N ALA A 488 18.84 13.19 13.93
CA ALA A 488 19.94 12.44 13.32
C ALA A 488 20.64 13.23 12.19
N ASP A 489 19.89 13.98 11.38
CA ASP A 489 20.43 14.81 10.30
C ASP A 489 21.25 16.00 10.86
N GLN A 490 20.83 16.62 11.97
CA GLN A 490 21.58 17.67 12.68
C GLN A 490 22.91 17.14 13.23
N ARG A 491 22.89 15.95 13.83
CA ARG A 491 24.11 15.31 14.35
C ARG A 491 25.13 15.08 13.24
N ARG A 492 24.69 14.59 12.07
CA ARG A 492 25.58 14.43 10.91
C ARG A 492 26.12 15.75 10.36
N ALA A 493 25.44 16.86 10.62
CA ALA A 493 25.90 18.19 10.28
C ALA A 493 26.83 18.81 11.36
N GLY A 494 27.13 18.09 12.45
CA GLY A 494 27.96 18.57 13.56
C GLY A 494 27.21 19.42 14.60
N ASP A 495 25.89 19.59 14.46
CA ASP A 495 25.04 20.33 15.41
C ASP A 495 24.56 19.40 16.55
N GLU A 496 25.47 19.03 17.45
CA GLU A 496 25.16 18.14 18.58
C GLU A 496 24.13 18.74 19.55
N ALA A 497 24.24 20.04 19.84
CA ALA A 497 23.33 20.73 20.75
C ALA A 497 21.90 20.80 20.17
N GLY A 498 21.76 21.16 18.89
CA GLY A 498 20.48 21.17 18.20
C GLY A 498 19.92 19.76 18.01
N ALA A 499 20.77 18.76 17.73
CA ALA A 499 20.36 17.37 17.67
C ALA A 499 19.77 16.87 19.02
N ALA A 500 20.39 17.25 20.14
CA ALA A 500 19.89 16.93 21.47
C ALA A 500 18.54 17.61 21.75
N ALA A 501 18.40 18.90 21.44
CA ALA A 501 17.14 19.62 21.60
C ALA A 501 15.99 19.01 20.75
N THR A 502 16.26 18.67 19.49
CA THR A 502 15.28 18.03 18.61
C THR A 502 14.94 16.61 19.06
N ARG A 503 15.90 15.89 19.67
CA ARG A 503 15.66 14.57 20.27
C ARG A 503 14.63 14.64 21.40
N GLU A 504 14.68 15.65 22.25
CA GLU A 504 13.66 15.84 23.31
C GLU A 504 12.26 16.04 22.72
N LEU A 505 12.14 16.84 21.66
CA LEU A 505 10.87 16.98 20.93
C LEU A 505 10.40 15.64 20.35
N ALA A 506 11.33 14.84 19.82
CA ALA A 506 11.03 13.52 19.27
C ALA A 506 10.53 12.54 20.36
N LEU A 507 11.11 12.58 21.56
CA LEU A 507 10.68 11.78 22.71
C LEU A 507 9.28 12.16 23.16
N VAL A 508 8.97 13.46 23.27
CA VAL A 508 7.62 13.96 23.58
C VAL A 508 6.61 13.47 22.54
N ALA A 509 6.90 13.66 21.24
CA ALA A 509 6.03 13.20 20.16
C ALA A 509 5.84 11.67 20.16
N THR A 510 6.87 10.91 20.54
CA THR A 510 6.81 9.45 20.70
C THR A 510 5.87 9.06 21.85
N ALA A 511 5.92 9.77 22.97
CA ALA A 511 5.06 9.53 24.13
C ALA A 511 3.57 9.80 23.82
N GLU A 512 3.27 10.72 22.91
CA GLU A 512 1.90 11.01 22.45
C GLU A 512 1.32 9.92 21.53
N MET A 513 2.15 9.02 20.99
CA MET A 513 1.67 7.89 20.17
C MET A 513 0.96 6.87 21.07
N LYS A 514 -0.37 6.73 20.96
CA LYS A 514 -1.14 5.87 21.88
C LYS A 514 -0.81 4.37 21.81
N SER A 515 -0.40 3.86 20.66
CA SER A 515 -0.18 2.43 20.41
C SER A 515 1.27 2.04 20.70
N PRO A 516 1.55 1.20 21.71
CA PRO A 516 2.91 0.69 21.96
C PRO A 516 3.49 -0.04 20.74
N PHE A 517 2.64 -0.81 20.04
CA PHE A 517 3.00 -1.46 18.79
C PHE A 517 3.50 -0.47 17.73
N SER A 518 2.81 0.67 17.57
CA SER A 518 3.23 1.70 16.61
C SER A 518 4.57 2.33 16.99
N ARG A 519 4.88 2.44 18.30
CA ARG A 519 6.18 2.91 18.79
C ARG A 519 7.29 1.88 18.49
N VAL A 520 7.05 0.59 18.70
CA VAL A 520 7.99 -0.49 18.32
C VAL A 520 8.34 -0.40 16.83
N TRP A 521 7.33 -0.26 15.96
CA TRP A 521 7.56 -0.12 14.53
C TRP A 521 8.41 1.10 14.18
N MET A 522 8.13 2.24 14.82
CA MET A 522 8.93 3.45 14.65
C MET A 522 10.40 3.22 15.03
N PHE A 523 10.66 2.68 16.22
CA PHE A 523 12.03 2.42 16.66
C PHE A 523 12.73 1.39 15.78
N GLY A 524 12.01 0.38 15.29
CA GLY A 524 12.54 -0.54 14.28
C GLY A 524 12.90 0.18 12.97
N ASP A 525 12.08 1.12 12.49
CA ASP A 525 12.37 1.93 11.28
C ASP A 525 13.60 2.82 11.48
N ILE A 526 13.73 3.44 12.65
CA ILE A 526 14.89 4.25 13.04
C ILE A 526 16.16 3.38 13.09
N GLY A 527 16.09 2.21 13.73
CA GLY A 527 17.20 1.27 13.81
C GLY A 527 17.71 0.82 12.44
N ILE A 528 16.79 0.44 11.53
CA ILE A 528 17.14 0.06 10.15
C ILE A 528 17.74 1.24 9.37
N ARG A 529 17.23 2.46 9.55
CA ARG A 529 17.80 3.65 8.90
C ARG A 529 19.24 3.89 9.35
N HIS A 530 19.51 3.80 10.66
CA HIS A 530 20.86 3.92 11.20
C HIS A 530 21.77 2.80 10.68
N ALA A 531 21.29 1.57 10.60
CA ALA A 531 22.04 0.45 10.02
C ALA A 531 22.42 0.68 8.55
N ALA A 532 21.50 1.24 7.74
CA ALA A 532 21.76 1.59 6.35
C ALA A 532 22.88 2.63 6.21
N LEU A 533 22.96 3.57 7.17
CA LEU A 533 23.98 4.62 7.24
C LEU A 533 25.24 4.22 8.02
N LYS A 534 25.35 2.96 8.45
CA LYS A 534 26.47 2.42 9.27
C LYS A 534 26.63 3.12 10.63
N GLU A 535 25.54 3.65 11.19
CA GLU A 535 25.49 4.33 12.48
C GLU A 535 25.18 3.32 13.62
N THR A 536 26.09 2.36 13.84
CA THR A 536 25.86 1.16 14.66
C THR A 536 25.33 1.46 16.07
N GLN A 537 25.95 2.39 16.81
CA GLN A 537 25.54 2.71 18.17
C GLN A 537 24.11 3.29 18.23
N SER A 538 23.76 4.20 17.31
CA SER A 538 22.41 4.78 17.24
C SER A 538 21.37 3.74 16.81
N GLY A 539 21.75 2.81 15.93
CA GLY A 539 20.92 1.70 15.52
C GLY A 539 20.56 0.76 16.66
N TRP A 540 21.57 0.34 17.44
CA TRP A 540 21.36 -0.52 18.62
C TRP A 540 20.61 0.18 19.76
N ALA A 541 20.81 1.49 19.95
CA ALA A 541 20.01 2.26 20.91
C ALA A 541 18.51 2.25 20.54
N ALA A 542 18.17 2.51 19.27
CA ALA A 542 16.79 2.44 18.80
C ALA A 542 16.22 1.01 18.91
N PHE A 543 17.02 -0.01 18.63
CA PHE A 543 16.63 -1.40 18.83
C PHE A 543 16.29 -1.69 20.29
N ALA A 544 17.10 -1.23 21.25
CA ALA A 544 16.86 -1.41 22.68
C ALA A 544 15.55 -0.73 23.14
N ASP A 545 15.29 0.49 22.70
CA ASP A 545 14.03 1.21 22.97
C ASP A 545 12.81 0.45 22.42
N GLY A 546 12.93 -0.08 21.20
CA GLY A 546 11.92 -0.93 20.58
C GLY A 546 11.68 -2.24 21.34
N MET A 547 12.75 -2.91 21.78
CA MET A 547 12.67 -4.18 22.51
C MET A 547 11.99 -4.03 23.88
N LYS A 548 12.30 -2.94 24.60
CA LYS A 548 11.62 -2.62 25.86
C LYS A 548 10.11 -2.57 25.66
N LEU A 549 9.65 -1.80 24.67
CA LEU A 549 8.24 -1.67 24.33
C LEU A 549 7.62 -2.98 23.83
N ALA A 550 8.35 -3.76 23.03
CA ALA A 550 7.87 -5.04 22.50
C ALA A 550 7.60 -6.06 23.62
N SER A 551 8.46 -6.09 24.64
CA SER A 551 8.34 -7.02 25.78
C SER A 551 7.03 -6.84 26.57
N GLU A 552 6.51 -5.61 26.63
CA GLU A 552 5.29 -5.23 27.35
C GLU A 552 4.00 -5.58 26.58
N ILE A 553 4.08 -5.86 25.26
CA ILE A 553 2.90 -6.15 24.45
C ILE A 553 2.37 -7.55 24.76
N ARG A 554 1.13 -7.65 25.27
CA ARG A 554 0.49 -8.93 25.60
C ARG A 554 -0.47 -9.48 24.55
N ASN A 555 -1.06 -8.61 23.71
CA ASN A 555 -1.97 -9.05 22.65
C ASN A 555 -1.19 -9.86 21.60
N ALA A 556 -1.61 -11.10 21.34
CA ALA A 556 -0.94 -12.04 20.44
C ALA A 556 -0.59 -11.46 19.07
N TRP A 557 -1.54 -10.76 18.43
CA TRP A 557 -1.35 -10.22 17.09
C TRP A 557 -0.29 -9.11 17.05
N ALA A 558 -0.38 -8.14 17.96
CA ALA A 558 0.62 -7.08 18.06
C ALA A 558 1.99 -7.62 18.51
N ARG A 559 1.99 -8.62 19.40
CA ARG A 559 3.20 -9.26 19.94
C ARG A 559 3.97 -10.00 18.86
N ALA A 560 3.26 -10.83 18.08
CA ALA A 560 3.83 -11.56 16.95
C ALA A 560 4.57 -10.60 16.00
N ARG A 561 3.87 -9.56 15.54
CA ARG A 561 4.42 -8.59 14.60
C ARG A 561 5.52 -7.70 15.21
N ALA A 562 5.44 -7.37 16.50
CA ALA A 562 6.46 -6.59 17.20
C ALA A 562 7.80 -7.33 17.25
N PHE A 563 7.80 -8.61 17.63
CA PHE A 563 9.02 -9.40 17.66
C PHE A 563 9.54 -9.74 16.26
N GLY A 564 8.66 -10.00 15.29
CA GLY A 564 9.06 -10.14 13.89
C GLY A 564 9.74 -8.86 13.36
N ARG A 565 9.21 -7.69 13.73
CA ARG A 565 9.82 -6.40 13.42
C ARG A 565 11.19 -6.24 14.08
N MET A 566 11.33 -6.62 15.34
CA MET A 566 12.61 -6.48 16.04
C MET A 566 13.66 -7.46 15.52
N ALA A 567 13.27 -8.69 15.19
CA ALA A 567 14.14 -9.62 14.46
C ALA A 567 14.62 -9.01 13.13
N ALA A 568 13.72 -8.39 12.34
CA ALA A 568 14.09 -7.73 11.10
C ALA A 568 15.08 -6.57 11.32
N THR A 569 14.87 -5.77 12.36
CA THR A 569 15.80 -4.69 12.72
C THR A 569 17.16 -5.25 13.15
N MET A 570 17.19 -6.33 13.93
CA MET A 570 18.44 -6.98 14.36
C MET A 570 19.23 -7.50 13.16
N ILE A 571 18.58 -8.19 12.21
CA ILE A 571 19.23 -8.67 10.97
C ILE A 571 19.97 -7.53 10.27
N GLU A 572 19.32 -6.38 10.10
CA GLU A 572 19.93 -5.23 9.42
C GLU A 572 21.10 -4.62 10.19
N LEU A 573 21.09 -4.72 11.53
CA LEU A 573 22.15 -4.22 12.41
C LEU A 573 23.36 -5.16 12.47
N THR A 574 23.15 -6.47 12.33
CA THR A 574 24.22 -7.48 12.39
C THR A 574 24.81 -7.79 11.03
N GLU A 575 23.96 -7.92 10.01
CA GLU A 575 24.33 -8.31 8.66
C GLU A 575 23.74 -7.29 7.67
N PRO A 576 24.53 -6.31 7.19
CA PRO A 576 24.08 -5.47 6.09
C PRO A 576 23.75 -6.38 4.89
N PRO A 577 22.66 -6.11 4.12
CA PRO A 577 22.32 -6.93 2.97
C PRO A 577 23.54 -7.10 2.05
N SER A 578 23.84 -8.34 1.71
CA SER A 578 25.02 -8.74 0.92
C SER A 578 25.07 -8.05 -0.45
N CYS A 579 23.92 -7.63 -0.97
CA CYS A 579 23.81 -6.73 -2.12
C CYS A 579 23.29 -5.34 -1.71
N ARG A 580 24.19 -4.46 -1.25
CA ARG A 580 23.83 -3.07 -0.93
C ARG A 580 23.86 -2.14 -2.16
N PRO A 581 23.05 -1.06 -2.15
CA PRO A 581 23.17 0.06 -3.08
C PRO A 581 24.60 0.63 -3.12
N ARG A 582 25.16 0.91 -4.31
CA ARG A 582 26.37 1.74 -4.47
C ARG A 582 26.19 3.18 -3.95
N ASN A 583 24.95 3.65 -3.77
CA ASN A 583 24.68 5.04 -3.35
C ASN A 583 23.90 5.04 -2.02
N ALA A 584 24.65 4.92 -0.92
CA ALA A 584 24.26 5.45 0.39
C ALA A 584 25.21 6.60 0.77
N GLU A 585 25.43 7.49 -0.20
CA GLU A 585 26.04 8.82 -0.03
C GLU A 585 25.03 9.91 -0.43
#